data_AF-H6LHL0-F1
#
_entry.id   AF-H6LHL0-F1
#
_cell.length_a   1.000
_cell.length_b   1.000
_cell.length_c   1.000
_cell.angle_alpha   90.00
_cell.angle_beta   90.00
_cell.angle_gamma   90.00
#
_symmetry.space_group_name_H-M   'P 1'
#
loop_
_entity.id
_entity.type
_entity.pdbx_description
1 polymer ?
#
loop_
_entity_poly.entity_id
_entity_poly.type
_entity_poly.pdbx_seq_one_letter_code
_entity_poly.pdbx_strand_id
1 'polypeptide(L)'
;MKIEELKKSMEQAKPQFQPWLRALTENYVEKTMRLNPVSAKANGFFYQFTAARELKIKIVPDVSPTFIFNCDRSKPKAYYWGISNELKILELNPKTTYFCVKPYAIFGTKGWKLSPAELYGNHFGLTDVFKDVYDLHVKIAQADSFSQRIDLFGDHFIEYWIDYEYQMSLEEYIAMNLYMKHLNSSIINIEDLTGYSKRYCRKKFADSYSFSPKKYLEVFRFQKTIRMLSDKNQNHSITQIAYENGYFDESHFINDFKSYAQTSPENFRRSINGLFVPCSLEKNNDCEKIKRTK
;
A
#
# COMPACT_ATOMS: atom_id res chain seq x y z
N MET A 1 19.25 13.32 12.73
CA MET A 1 19.38 13.31 11.26
C MET A 1 18.75 14.61 10.78
N LYS A 2 19.43 15.38 9.92
CA LYS A 2 18.84 16.63 9.41
C LYS A 2 17.63 16.28 8.52
N ILE A 3 16.59 17.12 8.50
CA ILE A 3 15.35 16.87 7.72
C ILE A 3 15.66 16.56 6.25
N GLU A 4 16.69 17.21 5.69
CA GLU A 4 17.11 17.01 4.30
C GLU A 4 17.69 15.62 4.03
N GLU A 5 18.46 15.06 4.96
CA GLU A 5 18.97 13.69 4.87
C GLU A 5 17.83 12.68 4.94
N LEU A 6 16.83 12.93 5.79
CA LEU A 6 15.62 12.10 5.87
C LEU A 6 14.85 12.14 4.54
N LYS A 7 14.63 13.33 3.96
CA LYS A 7 13.98 13.49 2.66
C LYS A 7 14.69 12.68 1.58
N LYS A 8 16.00 12.85 1.44
CA LYS A 8 16.82 12.08 0.48
C LYS A 8 16.72 10.57 0.68
N SER A 9 16.68 10.13 1.94
CA SER A 9 16.51 8.70 2.23
C SER A 9 15.12 8.17 1.85
N MET A 10 14.08 9.00 2.00
CA MET A 10 12.71 8.64 1.61
C MET A 10 12.53 8.49 0.09
N GLU A 11 13.38 9.11 -0.73
CA GLU A 11 13.35 8.91 -2.19
C GLU A 11 13.63 7.46 -2.58
N GLN A 12 14.40 6.73 -1.76
CA GLN A 12 14.73 5.33 -1.95
C GLN A 12 13.71 4.38 -1.30
N ALA A 13 12.64 4.92 -0.69
CA ALA A 13 11.65 4.13 0.00
C ALA A 13 10.91 3.20 -0.97
N LYS A 14 11.05 1.89 -0.72
CA LYS A 14 10.38 0.87 -1.53
C LYS A 14 8.85 0.90 -1.31
N PRO A 15 8.05 0.78 -2.38
CA PRO A 15 6.59 0.85 -2.33
C PRO A 15 5.97 -0.34 -1.61
N GLN A 16 4.95 -0.11 -0.81
CA GLN A 16 4.23 -1.19 -0.14
C GLN A 16 3.56 -2.10 -1.15
N PHE A 17 3.84 -3.39 -1.00
CA PHE A 17 3.70 -4.40 -2.04
C PHE A 17 2.36 -5.11 -1.91
N GLN A 18 1.68 -5.32 -3.03
CA GLN A 18 0.43 -6.09 -3.11
C GLN A 18 0.69 -7.38 -3.91
N PRO A 19 1.17 -8.44 -3.24
CA PRO A 19 1.76 -9.62 -3.87
C PRO A 19 0.81 -10.34 -4.83
N TRP A 20 -0.44 -10.54 -4.40
CA TRP A 20 -1.41 -11.29 -5.18
C TRP A 20 -1.93 -10.53 -6.39
N LEU A 21 -1.89 -9.19 -6.39
CA LEU A 21 -2.16 -8.43 -7.61
C LEU A 21 -1.13 -8.78 -8.67
N ARG A 22 0.17 -8.65 -8.35
CA ARG A 22 1.24 -8.96 -9.30
C ARG A 22 1.26 -10.43 -9.74
N ALA A 23 0.91 -11.35 -8.84
CA ALA A 23 0.99 -12.79 -9.13
C ALA A 23 -0.22 -13.33 -9.90
N LEU A 24 -1.42 -12.76 -9.71
CA LEU A 24 -2.69 -13.34 -10.20
C LEU A 24 -3.34 -12.54 -11.34
N THR A 25 -2.72 -11.45 -11.79
CA THR A 25 -3.26 -10.59 -12.86
C THR A 25 -2.32 -10.53 -14.06
N GLU A 26 -2.86 -10.10 -15.20
CA GLU A 26 -2.11 -10.02 -16.46
C GLU A 26 -1.65 -8.58 -16.74
N ASN A 27 -0.66 -8.44 -17.61
CA ASN A 27 -0.16 -7.13 -18.07
C ASN A 27 0.21 -6.18 -16.91
N TYR A 28 0.72 -6.75 -15.82
CA TYR A 28 1.12 -5.98 -14.65
C TYR A 28 2.33 -5.11 -14.99
N VAL A 29 2.21 -3.81 -14.81
CA VAL A 29 3.29 -2.81 -14.99
C VAL A 29 3.30 -1.86 -13.81
N GLU A 30 4.49 -1.39 -13.41
CA GLU A 30 4.64 -0.50 -12.25
C GLU A 30 5.72 0.56 -12.49
N LYS A 31 5.56 1.73 -11.87
CA LYS A 31 6.53 2.83 -11.90
C LYS A 31 6.45 3.62 -10.60
N THR A 32 7.60 3.94 -10.01
CA THR A 32 7.70 4.88 -8.89
C THR A 32 8.28 6.18 -9.42
N MET A 33 7.65 7.30 -9.09
CA MET A 33 8.17 8.64 -9.41
C MET A 33 7.65 9.67 -8.42
N ARG A 34 8.24 10.87 -8.42
CA ARG A 34 7.75 11.99 -7.61
C ARG A 34 6.32 12.35 -8.04
N LEU A 35 5.45 12.57 -7.06
CA LEU A 35 4.03 12.91 -7.24
C LEU A 35 3.67 14.13 -6.40
N ASN A 36 4.04 14.15 -5.13
CA ASN A 36 3.70 15.22 -4.20
C ASN A 36 4.90 16.17 -4.03
N PRO A 37 4.85 17.42 -4.53
CA PRO A 37 5.99 18.32 -4.49
C PRO A 37 6.28 18.89 -3.09
N VAL A 38 5.29 18.93 -2.20
CA VAL A 38 5.37 19.60 -0.87
C VAL A 38 5.61 18.63 0.29
N SER A 39 5.22 17.37 0.13
CA SER A 39 5.45 16.30 1.11
C SER A 39 6.89 15.80 1.05
N ALA A 40 7.47 15.47 2.20
CA ALA A 40 8.74 14.76 2.28
C ALA A 40 8.59 13.27 1.90
N LYS A 41 7.37 12.73 1.97
CA LYS A 41 6.98 11.48 1.29
C LYS A 41 6.49 11.78 -0.12
N ALA A 42 7.41 12.27 -0.95
CA ALA A 42 7.09 12.89 -2.24
C ALA A 42 6.71 11.90 -3.35
N ASN A 43 7.09 10.62 -3.22
CA ASN A 43 6.92 9.63 -4.28
C ASN A 43 5.50 9.05 -4.33
N GLY A 44 5.01 8.83 -5.56
CA GLY A 44 3.87 7.99 -5.87
C GLY A 44 4.32 6.68 -6.51
N PHE A 45 3.67 5.59 -6.12
CA PHE A 45 3.80 4.29 -6.75
C PHE A 45 2.58 4.00 -7.62
N PHE A 46 2.82 3.95 -8.91
CA PHE A 46 1.81 3.73 -9.94
C PHE A 46 1.93 2.29 -10.41
N TYR A 47 0.79 1.63 -10.58
CA TYR A 47 0.76 0.30 -11.16
C TYR A 47 -0.54 0.07 -11.89
N GLN A 48 -0.48 -0.83 -12.86
CA GLN A 48 -1.61 -1.20 -13.68
C GLN A 48 -1.59 -2.70 -13.92
N PHE A 49 -2.76 -3.29 -14.04
CA PHE A 49 -2.93 -4.70 -14.40
C PHE A 49 -4.28 -4.93 -15.05
N THR A 50 -4.46 -6.11 -15.63
CA THR A 50 -5.72 -6.56 -16.22
C THR A 50 -6.19 -7.84 -15.55
N ALA A 51 -7.47 -7.88 -15.16
CA ALA A 51 -8.09 -9.10 -14.67
C ALA A 51 -8.65 -9.88 -15.86
N ALA A 52 -8.09 -11.06 -16.17
CA ALA A 52 -8.55 -11.88 -17.30
C ALA A 52 -9.97 -12.43 -17.10
N ARG A 53 -10.32 -12.72 -15.83
CA ARG A 53 -11.61 -13.27 -15.38
C ARG A 53 -12.11 -12.50 -14.16
N GLU A 54 -13.32 -12.80 -13.69
CA GLU A 54 -13.77 -12.34 -12.38
C GLU A 54 -12.82 -12.89 -11.32
N LEU A 55 -12.23 -12.00 -10.52
CA LEU A 55 -11.26 -12.36 -9.49
C LEU A 55 -11.60 -11.67 -8.18
N LYS A 56 -11.43 -12.38 -7.07
CA LYS A 56 -11.31 -11.78 -5.75
C LYS A 56 -9.86 -11.84 -5.35
N ILE A 57 -9.25 -10.69 -5.08
CA ILE A 57 -7.84 -10.61 -4.70
C ILE A 57 -7.71 -10.09 -3.28
N LYS A 58 -6.93 -10.80 -2.47
CA LYS A 58 -6.54 -10.35 -1.14
C LYS A 58 -5.60 -9.15 -1.26
N ILE A 59 -5.96 -8.06 -0.61
CA ILE A 59 -5.15 -6.87 -0.43
C ILE A 59 -4.64 -6.90 0.99
N VAL A 60 -3.33 -7.02 1.14
CA VAL A 60 -2.70 -7.11 2.45
C VAL A 60 -2.61 -5.72 3.10
N PRO A 61 -2.59 -5.67 4.44
CA PRO A 61 -2.40 -4.43 5.19
C PRO A 61 -1.19 -3.65 4.73
N ASP A 62 -1.38 -2.35 4.57
CA ASP A 62 -0.32 -1.41 4.25
C ASP A 62 -0.67 -0.04 4.87
N VAL A 63 0.30 0.86 4.94
CA VAL A 63 0.14 2.20 5.52
C VAL A 63 0.17 3.30 4.46
N SER A 64 -0.28 2.97 3.25
CA SER A 64 -0.48 3.91 2.14
C SER A 64 -1.91 3.78 1.62
N PRO A 65 -2.68 4.87 1.54
CA PRO A 65 -3.94 4.79 0.82
C PRO A 65 -3.70 4.45 -0.65
N THR A 66 -4.75 4.04 -1.33
CA THR A 66 -4.69 3.67 -2.75
C THR A 66 -5.85 4.28 -3.52
N PHE A 67 -5.55 5.00 -4.59
CA PHE A 67 -6.51 5.35 -5.64
C PHE A 67 -6.63 4.17 -6.60
N ILE A 68 -7.85 3.76 -6.93
CA ILE A 68 -8.12 2.62 -7.82
C ILE A 68 -9.08 3.07 -8.90
N PHE A 69 -8.64 3.03 -10.15
CA PHE A 69 -9.42 3.36 -11.33
C PHE A 69 -9.76 2.09 -12.09
N ASN A 70 -11.05 1.76 -12.14
CA ASN A 70 -11.58 0.76 -13.06
C ASN A 70 -11.69 1.42 -14.45
N CYS A 71 -10.85 0.97 -15.38
CA CYS A 71 -10.71 1.54 -16.72
C CYS A 71 -11.63 0.89 -17.75
N ASP A 72 -12.83 0.46 -17.36
CA ASP A 72 -13.90 0.14 -18.30
C ASP A 72 -14.31 1.43 -19.05
N ARG A 73 -14.06 1.47 -20.37
CA ARG A 73 -14.34 2.65 -21.21
C ARG A 73 -15.83 3.01 -21.26
N SER A 74 -16.73 2.04 -21.04
CA SER A 74 -18.18 2.26 -21.07
C SER A 74 -18.74 2.70 -19.73
N LYS A 75 -18.14 2.25 -18.63
CA LYS A 75 -18.61 2.53 -17.26
C LYS A 75 -17.42 2.71 -16.31
N PRO A 76 -16.62 3.78 -16.50
CA PRO A 76 -15.44 4.00 -15.69
C PRO A 76 -15.82 4.28 -14.24
N LYS A 77 -15.01 3.81 -13.30
CA LYS A 77 -15.20 4.10 -11.87
C LYS A 77 -13.87 4.40 -11.21
N ALA A 78 -13.91 5.23 -10.18
CA ALA A 78 -12.75 5.51 -9.35
C ALA A 78 -13.11 5.40 -7.87
N TYR A 79 -12.16 4.85 -7.12
CA TYR A 79 -12.29 4.61 -5.70
C TYR A 79 -11.07 5.12 -4.96
N TYR A 80 -11.27 5.51 -3.72
CA TYR A 80 -10.21 5.75 -2.77
C TYR A 80 -10.30 4.74 -1.64
N TRP A 81 -9.24 3.97 -1.45
CA TRP A 81 -9.08 3.01 -0.37
C TRP A 81 -8.20 3.65 0.70
N GLY A 82 -8.77 3.84 1.89
CA GLY A 82 -8.01 4.32 3.04
C GLY A 82 -7.00 3.27 3.53
N ILE A 83 -6.08 3.73 4.36
CA ILE A 83 -5.13 2.86 5.06
C ILE A 83 -5.89 1.84 5.94
N SER A 84 -5.36 0.63 6.02
CA SER A 84 -5.98 -0.48 6.75
C SER A 84 -4.92 -1.35 7.40
N ASN A 85 -5.18 -1.76 8.64
CA ASN A 85 -4.36 -2.76 9.35
C ASN A 85 -4.89 -4.20 9.17
N GLU A 86 -5.96 -4.37 8.40
CA GLU A 86 -6.62 -5.63 8.11
C GLU A 86 -6.53 -5.98 6.63
N LEU A 87 -6.57 -7.27 6.35
CA LEU A 87 -6.69 -7.80 5.01
C LEU A 87 -8.07 -7.47 4.44
N LYS A 88 -8.09 -6.96 3.21
CA LYS A 88 -9.32 -6.65 2.47
C LYS A 88 -9.40 -7.48 1.20
N ILE A 89 -10.58 -7.56 0.60
CA ILE A 89 -10.82 -8.25 -0.66
C ILE A 89 -11.17 -7.21 -1.71
N LEU A 90 -10.39 -7.18 -2.80
CA LEU A 90 -10.68 -6.40 -3.99
C LEU A 90 -11.34 -7.31 -5.02
N GLU A 91 -12.56 -6.96 -5.43
CA GLU A 91 -13.27 -7.66 -6.49
C GLU A 91 -12.97 -7.01 -7.84
N LEU A 92 -12.57 -7.84 -8.81
CA LEU A 92 -12.14 -7.41 -10.14
C LEU A 92 -13.06 -7.98 -11.20
N ASN A 93 -13.45 -7.11 -12.13
CA ASN A 93 -14.28 -7.46 -13.27
C ASN A 93 -13.44 -8.16 -14.35
N PRO A 94 -14.01 -9.13 -15.07
CA PRO A 94 -13.31 -9.79 -16.18
C PRO A 94 -12.94 -8.79 -17.28
N LYS A 95 -11.83 -9.07 -17.96
CA LYS A 95 -11.30 -8.31 -19.11
C LYS A 95 -11.18 -6.81 -18.86
N THR A 96 -10.97 -6.40 -17.61
CA THR A 96 -10.93 -5.00 -17.19
C THR A 96 -9.53 -4.62 -16.75
N THR A 97 -9.03 -3.50 -17.25
CA THR A 97 -7.78 -2.89 -16.78
C THR A 97 -8.05 -2.02 -15.55
N TYR A 98 -7.17 -2.13 -14.56
CA TYR A 98 -7.17 -1.30 -13.37
C TYR A 98 -5.88 -0.51 -13.31
N PHE A 99 -6.00 0.80 -13.09
CA PHE A 99 -4.89 1.70 -12.85
C PHE A 99 -4.95 2.16 -11.40
N CYS A 100 -3.84 2.05 -10.68
CA CYS A 100 -3.79 2.30 -9.26
C CYS A 100 -2.62 3.22 -8.90
N VAL A 101 -2.85 4.07 -7.90
CA VAL A 101 -1.84 5.01 -7.40
C VAL A 101 -1.77 4.95 -5.88
N LYS A 102 -0.55 4.75 -5.36
CA LYS A 102 -0.23 4.83 -3.94
C LYS A 102 0.66 6.04 -3.69
N PRO A 103 0.17 7.13 -3.07
CA PRO A 103 0.97 8.32 -2.81
C PRO A 103 1.92 8.16 -1.60
N TYR A 104 1.96 6.99 -0.95
CA TYR A 104 2.63 6.69 0.33
C TYR A 104 2.07 7.44 1.55
N ALA A 105 1.78 8.72 1.39
CA ALA A 105 1.04 9.55 2.33
C ALA A 105 0.30 10.65 1.58
N ILE A 106 -0.68 11.23 2.26
CA ILE A 106 -1.55 12.29 1.73
C ILE A 106 -1.30 13.64 2.42
N PHE A 107 -0.08 13.85 2.92
CA PHE A 107 0.29 15.13 3.52
C PHE A 107 0.34 16.24 2.47
N GLY A 108 -0.04 17.45 2.86
CA GLY A 108 -0.09 18.59 1.93
C GLY A 108 -1.09 18.40 0.79
N THR A 109 -2.16 17.62 1.00
CA THR A 109 -3.29 17.58 0.08
C THR A 109 -4.52 18.24 0.68
N LYS A 110 -5.32 18.87 -0.19
CA LYS A 110 -6.57 19.56 0.14
C LYS A 110 -7.77 18.90 -0.55
N GLY A 111 -8.96 19.48 -0.32
CA GLY A 111 -10.19 19.03 -0.98
C GLY A 111 -10.86 17.83 -0.33
N TRP A 112 -10.43 17.41 0.86
CA TRP A 112 -11.04 16.31 1.62
C TRP A 112 -12.49 16.61 2.00
N LYS A 113 -13.36 15.61 1.82
CA LYS A 113 -14.76 15.60 2.31
C LYS A 113 -14.94 14.71 3.53
N LEU A 114 -14.06 13.73 3.72
CA LEU A 114 -14.08 12.77 4.82
C LEU A 114 -12.83 12.90 5.68
N SER A 115 -12.96 12.61 6.97
CA SER A 115 -11.86 12.61 7.93
C SER A 115 -10.98 11.35 7.81
N PRO A 116 -9.73 11.37 8.31
CA PRO A 116 -8.88 10.18 8.38
C PRO A 116 -9.53 9.01 9.14
N ALA A 117 -10.36 9.30 10.14
CA ALA A 117 -11.07 8.28 10.92
C ALA A 117 -12.14 7.56 10.08
N GLU A 118 -12.90 8.27 9.27
CA GLU A 118 -13.91 7.68 8.37
C GLU A 118 -13.27 6.85 7.26
N LEU A 119 -12.12 7.30 6.74
CA LEU A 119 -11.39 6.61 5.68
C LEU A 119 -10.71 5.33 6.16
N TYR A 120 -10.36 5.23 7.44
CA TYR A 120 -9.61 4.11 7.98
C TYR A 120 -10.36 2.78 7.83
N GLY A 121 -9.72 1.82 7.15
CA GLY A 121 -10.29 0.49 6.91
C GLY A 121 -11.44 0.45 5.91
N ASN A 122 -11.81 1.59 5.32
CA ASN A 122 -12.94 1.75 4.41
C ASN A 122 -12.48 2.13 2.99
N HIS A 123 -13.41 2.01 2.05
CA HIS A 123 -13.24 2.51 0.69
C HIS A 123 -14.51 3.21 0.23
N PHE A 124 -14.33 4.23 -0.60
CA PHE A 124 -15.41 5.09 -1.08
C PHE A 124 -15.23 5.41 -2.55
N GLY A 125 -16.30 5.88 -3.20
CA GLY A 125 -16.19 6.50 -4.51
C GLY A 125 -15.29 7.73 -4.42
N LEU A 126 -14.46 7.98 -5.43
CA LEU A 126 -13.48 9.07 -5.39
C LEU A 126 -14.14 10.44 -5.19
N THR A 127 -15.33 10.64 -5.77
CA THR A 127 -16.16 11.84 -5.62
C THR A 127 -16.71 12.04 -4.22
N ASP A 128 -16.82 10.98 -3.42
CA ASP A 128 -17.28 11.06 -2.02
C ASP A 128 -16.14 11.48 -1.10
N VAL A 129 -14.88 11.24 -1.50
CA VAL A 129 -13.68 11.55 -0.70
C VAL A 129 -13.11 12.92 -1.02
N PHE A 130 -13.04 13.28 -2.30
CA PHE A 130 -12.41 14.52 -2.75
C PHE A 130 -13.41 15.46 -3.45
N LYS A 131 -13.17 16.75 -3.28
CA LYS A 131 -13.68 17.81 -4.16
C LYS A 131 -12.87 17.81 -5.46
N ASP A 132 -13.40 18.51 -6.46
CA ASP A 132 -12.64 18.82 -7.69
C ASP A 132 -12.13 17.58 -8.45
N VAL A 133 -12.83 16.45 -8.36
CA VAL A 133 -12.48 15.20 -9.08
C VAL A 133 -12.77 15.32 -10.59
N TYR A 134 -13.79 16.11 -10.96
CA TYR A 134 -14.29 16.27 -12.33
C TYR A 134 -14.42 14.91 -13.07
N ASP A 135 -14.05 14.86 -14.34
CA ASP A 135 -14.08 13.65 -15.19
C ASP A 135 -12.77 12.84 -15.14
N LEU A 136 -11.97 12.95 -14.06
CA LEU A 136 -10.66 12.29 -13.98
C LEU A 136 -10.73 10.78 -14.28
N HIS A 137 -11.74 10.11 -13.72
CA HIS A 137 -11.95 8.68 -13.91
C HIS A 137 -12.29 8.32 -15.37
N VAL A 138 -13.02 9.19 -16.08
CA VAL A 138 -13.29 9.03 -17.52
C VAL A 138 -12.01 9.22 -18.32
N LYS A 139 -11.26 10.31 -18.06
CA LYS A 139 -9.99 10.59 -18.76
C LYS A 139 -8.98 9.45 -18.60
N ILE A 140 -8.81 8.94 -17.37
CA ILE A 140 -7.92 7.81 -17.09
C ILE A 140 -8.37 6.52 -17.78
N ALA A 141 -9.68 6.24 -17.80
CA ALA A 141 -10.19 5.04 -18.47
C ALA A 141 -10.03 5.08 -20.00
N GLN A 142 -10.19 6.25 -20.61
CA GLN A 142 -10.05 6.45 -22.05
C GLN A 142 -8.59 6.52 -22.52
N ALA A 143 -7.64 6.80 -21.63
CA ALA A 143 -6.23 6.80 -21.94
C ALA A 143 -5.75 5.46 -22.52
N ASP A 144 -4.89 5.52 -23.53
CA ASP A 144 -4.43 4.37 -24.30
C ASP A 144 -3.20 3.69 -23.69
N SER A 145 -2.50 4.37 -22.78
CA SER A 145 -1.26 3.86 -22.19
C SER A 145 -1.14 4.09 -20.70
N PHE A 146 -0.31 3.27 -20.05
CA PHE A 146 0.05 3.43 -18.64
C PHE A 146 0.70 4.80 -18.37
N SER A 147 1.56 5.29 -19.28
CA SER A 147 2.20 6.61 -19.13
C SER A 147 1.17 7.73 -19.16
N GLN A 148 0.23 7.70 -20.11
CA GLN A 148 -0.80 8.74 -20.21
C GLN A 148 -1.68 8.78 -18.95
N ARG A 149 -1.99 7.61 -18.34
CA ARG A 149 -2.72 7.57 -17.06
C ARG A 149 -1.94 8.17 -15.90
N ILE A 150 -0.62 7.96 -15.86
CA ILE A 150 0.27 8.58 -14.87
C ILE A 150 0.23 10.10 -15.04
N ASP A 151 0.40 10.61 -16.25
CA ASP A 151 0.43 12.04 -16.53
C ASP A 151 -0.92 12.68 -16.17
N LEU A 152 -2.04 12.10 -16.62
CA LEU A 152 -3.39 12.57 -16.28
C LEU A 152 -3.66 12.62 -14.77
N PHE A 153 -3.25 11.58 -14.04
CA PHE A 153 -3.40 11.58 -12.58
C PHE A 153 -2.48 12.60 -11.93
N GLY A 154 -1.22 12.66 -12.34
CA GLY A 154 -0.20 13.54 -11.79
C GLY A 154 -0.57 15.01 -11.96
N ASP A 155 -0.95 15.41 -13.18
CA ASP A 155 -1.38 16.78 -13.50
C ASP A 155 -2.57 17.18 -12.63
N HIS A 156 -3.59 16.33 -12.54
CA HIS A 156 -4.76 16.59 -11.70
C HIS A 156 -4.42 16.67 -10.21
N PHE A 157 -3.59 15.75 -9.72
CA PHE A 157 -3.16 15.72 -8.32
C PHE A 157 -2.46 17.04 -7.94
N ILE A 158 -1.55 17.49 -8.80
CA ILE A 158 -0.77 18.72 -8.62
C ILE A 158 -1.66 19.97 -8.72
N GLU A 159 -2.51 20.05 -9.74
CA GLU A 159 -3.33 21.22 -10.02
C GLU A 159 -4.44 21.44 -8.98
N TYR A 160 -5.15 20.38 -8.60
CA TYR A 160 -6.38 20.49 -7.81
C TYR A 160 -6.21 20.07 -6.35
N TRP A 161 -5.35 19.08 -6.06
CA TRP A 161 -5.28 18.49 -4.72
C TRP A 161 -4.07 18.87 -3.91
N ILE A 162 -3.03 19.48 -4.47
CA ILE A 162 -1.90 19.97 -3.66
C ILE A 162 -2.25 21.24 -2.91
N ASP A 163 -1.92 21.25 -1.63
CA ASP A 163 -1.84 22.43 -0.79
C ASP A 163 -0.39 22.95 -0.77
N TYR A 164 -0.13 23.99 -1.56
CA TYR A 164 1.20 24.59 -1.66
C TYR A 164 1.62 25.40 -0.42
N GLU A 165 0.68 25.69 0.50
CA GLU A 165 0.99 26.36 1.76
C GLU A 165 1.44 25.36 2.84
N TYR A 166 1.31 24.06 2.59
CA TYR A 166 1.64 23.01 3.53
C TYR A 166 3.10 23.08 4.02
N GLN A 167 3.26 22.93 5.32
CA GLN A 167 4.54 22.73 5.99
C GLN A 167 4.54 21.35 6.66
N MET A 168 5.71 20.70 6.67
CA MET A 168 5.84 19.35 7.21
C MET A 168 5.32 19.27 8.66
N SER A 169 4.34 18.40 8.86
CA SER A 169 3.71 18.20 10.15
C SER A 169 4.56 17.30 11.07
N LEU A 170 4.24 17.31 12.38
CA LEU A 170 4.88 16.43 13.35
C LEU A 170 4.65 14.95 13.01
N GLU A 171 3.46 14.62 12.55
CA GLU A 171 3.05 13.27 12.17
C GLU A 171 3.83 12.76 10.96
N GLU A 172 4.03 13.61 9.95
CA GLU A 172 4.88 13.29 8.80
C GLU A 172 6.32 13.03 9.24
N TYR A 173 6.88 13.93 10.06
CA TYR A 173 8.23 13.80 10.59
C TYR A 173 8.42 12.50 11.40
N ILE A 174 7.46 12.16 12.27
CA ILE A 174 7.46 10.89 13.01
C ILE A 174 7.40 9.72 12.03
N ALA A 175 6.49 9.74 11.05
CA ALA A 175 6.29 8.65 10.11
C ALA A 175 7.53 8.36 9.23
N MET A 176 8.26 9.40 8.83
CA MET A 176 9.54 9.28 8.12
C MET A 176 10.62 8.65 9.00
N ASN A 177 10.77 9.12 10.24
CA ASN A 177 11.76 8.56 11.16
C ASN A 177 11.45 7.10 11.50
N LEU A 178 10.19 6.75 11.74
CA LEU A 178 9.76 5.36 11.96
C LEU A 178 10.15 4.46 10.78
N TYR A 179 9.92 4.92 9.55
CA TYR A 179 10.32 4.18 8.36
C TYR A 179 11.85 3.97 8.31
N MET A 180 12.63 5.04 8.46
CA MET A 180 14.08 4.99 8.38
C MET A 180 14.74 4.12 9.45
N LYS A 181 14.23 4.19 10.68
CA LYS A 181 14.78 3.44 11.80
C LYS A 181 14.34 1.98 11.79
N HIS A 182 13.17 1.68 11.22
CA HIS A 182 12.76 0.30 10.91
C HIS A 182 13.72 -0.36 9.93
N LEU A 183 14.17 0.35 8.89
CA LEU A 183 15.19 -0.17 7.95
C LEU A 183 16.52 -0.49 8.66
N ASN A 184 16.85 0.28 9.69
CA ASN A 184 18.08 0.14 10.47
C ASN A 184 17.90 -0.69 11.77
N SER A 185 16.78 -1.40 11.96
CA SER A 185 16.50 -2.23 13.14
C SER A 185 16.76 -1.54 14.50
N SER A 186 16.45 -0.24 14.61
CA SER A 186 16.75 0.56 15.80
C SER A 186 15.49 1.03 16.53
N ILE A 187 15.53 1.02 17.87
CA ILE A 187 14.44 1.51 18.71
C ILE A 187 14.40 3.04 18.63
N ILE A 188 13.20 3.60 18.42
CA ILE A 188 12.98 5.05 18.50
C ILE A 188 12.36 5.40 19.84
N ASN A 189 13.01 6.30 20.57
CA ASN A 189 12.33 7.11 21.56
C ASN A 189 11.73 8.34 20.86
N ILE A 190 10.39 8.38 20.77
CA ILE A 190 9.66 9.47 20.09
C ILE A 190 9.79 10.79 20.87
N GLU A 191 9.98 10.75 22.18
CA GLU A 191 10.12 11.94 23.01
C GLU A 191 11.45 12.64 22.71
N ASP A 192 12.55 11.88 22.74
CA ASP A 192 13.88 12.39 22.36
C ASP A 192 13.94 12.88 20.91
N LEU A 193 13.20 12.22 20.01
CA LEU A 193 13.15 12.57 18.60
C LEU A 193 12.44 13.91 18.34
N THR A 194 11.41 14.23 19.13
CA THR A 194 10.45 15.30 18.82
C THR A 194 10.43 16.44 19.83
N GLY A 195 10.96 16.23 21.03
CA GLY A 195 10.83 17.16 22.17
C GLY A 195 9.45 17.17 22.82
N TYR A 196 8.48 16.40 22.32
CA TYR A 196 7.12 16.33 22.84
C TYR A 196 6.88 15.05 23.64
N SER A 197 5.93 15.10 24.58
CA SER A 197 5.52 13.91 25.32
C SER A 197 4.99 12.79 24.41
N LYS A 198 5.22 11.55 24.81
CA LYS A 198 4.74 10.35 24.11
C LYS A 198 3.23 10.35 23.91
N ARG A 199 2.48 10.89 24.89
CA ARG A 199 1.01 11.02 24.81
C ARG A 199 0.61 11.96 23.68
N TYR A 200 1.26 13.13 23.58
CA TYR A 200 0.97 14.10 22.53
C TYR A 200 1.30 13.55 21.15
N CYS A 201 2.50 12.98 20.97
CA CYS A 201 2.91 12.39 19.69
C CYS A 201 1.99 11.24 19.26
N ARG A 202 1.58 10.36 20.20
CA ARG A 202 0.62 9.29 19.91
C ARG A 202 -0.73 9.83 19.46
N LYS A 203 -1.24 10.86 20.14
CA LYS A 203 -2.50 11.50 19.76
C LYS A 203 -2.42 12.10 18.36
N LYS A 204 -1.42 12.97 18.13
CA LYS A 204 -1.21 13.62 16.85
C LYS A 204 -1.09 12.62 15.70
N PHE A 205 -0.27 11.60 15.88
CA PHE A 205 -0.11 10.53 14.90
C PHE A 205 -1.43 9.79 14.61
N ALA A 206 -2.20 9.45 15.65
CA ALA A 206 -3.50 8.80 15.48
C ALA A 206 -4.54 9.71 14.81
N ASP A 207 -4.50 11.02 15.04
CA ASP A 207 -5.40 11.98 14.37
C ASP A 207 -5.16 11.99 12.83
N SER A 208 -3.94 11.67 12.36
CA SER A 208 -3.60 11.59 10.92
C SER A 208 -3.70 10.20 10.31
N TYR A 209 -3.31 9.15 11.05
CA TYR A 209 -3.22 7.77 10.55
C TYR A 209 -4.31 6.84 11.07
N SER A 210 -5.12 7.27 12.04
CA SER A 210 -6.16 6.46 12.69
C SER A 210 -5.64 5.23 13.45
N PHE A 211 -4.32 5.06 13.58
CA PHE A 211 -3.68 4.06 14.44
C PHE A 211 -2.36 4.56 15.03
N SER A 212 -1.82 3.82 16.00
CA SER A 212 -0.63 4.23 16.75
C SER A 212 0.69 4.08 15.95
N PRO A 213 1.74 4.85 16.31
CA PRO A 213 3.11 4.64 15.80
C PRO A 213 3.61 3.19 15.88
N LYS A 214 3.20 2.45 16.91
CA LYS A 214 3.57 1.03 17.08
C LYS A 214 2.94 0.18 15.97
N LYS A 215 1.65 0.37 15.72
CA LYS A 215 0.94 -0.38 14.67
C LYS A 215 1.48 -0.05 13.28
N TYR A 216 1.86 1.21 13.05
CA TYR A 216 2.56 1.64 11.83
C TYR A 216 3.83 0.83 11.57
N LEU A 217 4.68 0.65 12.59
CA LEU A 217 5.90 -0.16 12.50
C LEU A 217 5.59 -1.65 12.30
N GLU A 218 4.57 -2.20 12.96
CA GLU A 218 4.16 -3.60 12.79
C GLU A 218 3.75 -3.88 11.34
N VAL A 219 2.96 -2.99 10.71
CA VAL A 219 2.58 -3.13 9.30
C VAL A 219 3.79 -3.00 8.38
N PHE A 220 4.74 -2.11 8.67
CA PHE A 220 5.98 -2.03 7.89
C PHE A 220 6.84 -3.30 7.99
N ARG A 221 6.97 -3.86 9.20
CA ARG A 221 7.66 -5.14 9.41
C ARG A 221 7.01 -6.23 8.58
N PHE A 222 5.67 -6.33 8.63
CA PHE A 222 4.93 -7.28 7.81
C PHE A 222 5.16 -7.06 6.30
N GLN A 223 5.13 -5.81 5.83
CA GLN A 223 5.43 -5.43 4.44
C GLN A 223 6.88 -5.77 4.03
N LYS A 224 7.85 -5.66 4.93
CA LYS A 224 9.23 -6.12 4.71
C LYS A 224 9.29 -7.65 4.59
N THR A 225 8.62 -8.37 5.50
CA THR A 225 8.53 -9.84 5.47
C THR A 225 7.94 -10.35 4.15
N ILE A 226 6.79 -9.83 3.69
CA ILE A 226 6.18 -10.32 2.45
C ILE A 226 7.09 -10.10 1.25
N ARG A 227 7.89 -9.01 1.22
CA ARG A 227 8.85 -8.77 0.13
C ARG A 227 9.97 -9.81 0.15
N MET A 228 10.52 -10.12 1.33
CA MET A 228 11.54 -11.18 1.46
C MET A 228 10.98 -12.55 1.06
N LEU A 229 9.72 -12.84 1.41
CA LEU A 229 9.04 -14.07 0.97
C LEU A 229 8.80 -14.12 -0.54
N SER A 230 8.72 -12.97 -1.21
CA SER A 230 8.44 -12.82 -2.64
C SER A 230 9.68 -12.71 -3.51
N ASP A 231 10.85 -12.51 -2.91
CA ASP A 231 12.10 -12.40 -3.65
C ASP A 231 12.60 -13.79 -4.05
N LYS A 232 12.39 -14.15 -5.32
CA LYS A 232 12.83 -15.44 -5.88
C LYS A 232 14.35 -15.59 -5.96
N ASN A 233 15.09 -14.48 -5.93
CA ASN A 233 16.55 -14.51 -5.99
C ASN A 233 17.19 -14.81 -4.63
N GLN A 234 16.40 -14.75 -3.56
CA GLN A 234 16.86 -14.99 -2.20
C GLN A 234 16.18 -16.23 -1.62
N ASN A 235 16.93 -17.32 -1.45
CA ASN A 235 16.40 -18.56 -0.89
C ASN A 235 16.42 -18.55 0.64
N HIS A 236 15.87 -17.49 1.26
CA HIS A 236 15.79 -17.41 2.72
C HIS A 236 14.78 -18.42 3.27
N SER A 237 15.15 -19.16 4.30
CA SER A 237 14.21 -19.99 5.05
C SER A 237 13.19 -19.11 5.78
N ILE A 238 12.03 -19.67 6.13
CA ILE A 238 11.01 -18.96 6.93
C ILE A 238 11.61 -18.50 8.26
N THR A 239 12.41 -19.35 8.89
CA THR A 239 13.12 -19.08 10.14
C THR A 239 14.12 -17.92 10.00
N GLN A 240 14.90 -17.86 8.92
CA GLN A 240 15.83 -16.74 8.65
C GLN A 240 15.07 -15.42 8.51
N ILE A 241 13.97 -15.42 7.74
CA ILE A 241 13.13 -14.23 7.57
C ILE A 241 12.55 -13.77 8.92
N ALA A 242 12.11 -14.71 9.77
CA ALA A 242 11.61 -14.38 11.10
C ALA A 242 12.68 -13.65 11.94
N TYR A 243 13.89 -14.20 12.03
CA TYR A 243 14.99 -13.58 12.79
C TYR A 243 15.40 -12.21 12.22
N GLU A 244 15.55 -12.08 10.90
CA GLU A 244 15.92 -10.81 10.25
C GLU A 244 14.87 -9.70 10.38
N ASN A 245 13.63 -10.06 10.69
CA ASN A 245 12.55 -9.12 10.99
C ASN A 245 12.33 -8.91 12.50
N GLY A 246 13.21 -9.44 13.34
CA GLY A 246 13.19 -9.19 14.79
C GLY A 246 12.14 -10.00 15.55
N TYR A 247 11.74 -11.16 15.03
CA TYR A 247 10.94 -12.12 15.78
C TYR A 247 11.85 -13.00 16.65
N PHE A 248 11.40 -13.27 17.87
CA PHE A 248 12.13 -14.11 18.84
C PHE A 248 12.08 -15.60 18.45
N ASP A 249 10.94 -16.06 17.96
CA ASP A 249 10.73 -17.44 17.52
C ASP A 249 9.77 -17.49 16.32
N GLU A 250 9.80 -18.65 15.66
CA GLU A 250 9.03 -18.91 14.44
C GLU A 250 7.51 -19.00 14.71
N SER A 251 7.09 -19.45 15.89
CA SER A 251 5.67 -19.57 16.24
C SER A 251 5.00 -18.19 16.37
N HIS A 252 5.66 -17.27 17.07
CA HIS A 252 5.22 -15.87 17.17
C HIS A 252 5.19 -15.21 15.78
N PHE A 253 6.21 -15.43 14.96
CA PHE A 253 6.25 -14.97 13.58
C PHE A 253 5.06 -15.47 12.75
N ILE A 254 4.82 -16.79 12.76
CA ILE A 254 3.73 -17.40 11.99
C ILE A 254 2.37 -16.85 12.43
N ASN A 255 2.15 -16.68 13.74
CA ASN A 255 0.90 -16.16 14.27
C ASN A 255 0.68 -14.68 13.87
N ASP A 256 1.71 -13.84 14.02
CA ASP A 256 1.65 -12.43 13.59
C ASP A 256 1.41 -12.32 12.08
N PHE A 257 2.13 -13.11 11.28
CA PHE A 257 1.96 -13.14 9.82
C PHE A 257 0.54 -13.59 9.42
N LYS A 258 0.01 -14.65 10.04
CA LYS A 258 -1.35 -15.14 9.79
C LYS A 258 -2.40 -14.09 10.14
N SER A 259 -2.18 -13.27 11.18
CA SER A 259 -3.13 -12.21 11.54
C SER A 259 -3.32 -11.17 10.43
N TYR A 260 -2.28 -10.91 9.64
CA TYR A 260 -2.33 -9.94 8.53
C TYR A 260 -2.60 -10.58 7.17
N ALA A 261 -2.05 -11.76 6.88
CA ALA A 261 -2.18 -12.41 5.56
C ALA A 261 -3.31 -13.44 5.48
N GLN A 262 -3.88 -13.84 6.62
CA GLN A 262 -4.87 -14.93 6.76
C GLN A 262 -4.40 -16.24 6.10
N THR A 263 -3.09 -16.48 6.09
CA THR A 263 -2.44 -17.70 5.59
C THR A 263 -1.06 -17.83 6.22
N SER A 264 -0.46 -19.04 6.21
CA SER A 264 0.91 -19.22 6.70
C SER A 264 1.93 -18.59 5.75
N PRO A 265 3.13 -18.21 6.24
CA PRO A 265 4.23 -17.74 5.39
C PRO A 265 4.59 -18.69 4.24
N GLU A 266 4.56 -20.00 4.50
CA GLU A 266 4.85 -21.02 3.48
C GLU A 266 3.76 -21.07 2.40
N ASN A 267 2.48 -21.10 2.79
CA ASN A 267 1.38 -21.08 1.85
C ASN A 267 1.33 -19.78 1.06
N PHE A 268 1.64 -18.65 1.71
CA PHE A 268 1.82 -17.36 1.03
C PHE A 268 2.89 -17.47 -0.06
N ARG A 269 4.10 -17.91 0.27
CA ARG A 269 5.22 -18.07 -0.67
C ARG A 269 4.86 -18.99 -1.84
N ARG A 270 4.19 -20.11 -1.57
CA ARG A 270 3.69 -21.01 -2.61
C ARG A 270 2.69 -20.32 -3.53
N SER A 271 1.77 -19.54 -2.96
CA SER A 271 0.71 -18.91 -3.75
C SER A 271 1.21 -17.87 -4.74
N ILE A 272 2.16 -17.03 -4.33
CA ILE A 272 2.74 -16.00 -5.20
C ILE A 272 3.70 -16.58 -6.25
N ASN A 273 4.18 -17.80 -6.04
CA ASN A 273 5.01 -18.53 -6.99
C ASN A 273 4.19 -19.35 -8.01
N GLY A 274 2.85 -19.23 -8.00
CA GLY A 274 1.97 -19.97 -8.89
C GLY A 274 1.83 -21.45 -8.54
N LEU A 275 2.32 -21.87 -7.37
CA LEU A 275 2.27 -23.27 -6.91
C LEU A 275 0.92 -23.65 -6.29
N PHE A 276 0.05 -22.67 -6.05
CA PHE A 276 -1.29 -22.86 -5.48
C PHE A 276 -2.12 -21.55 -5.58
N VAL A 277 -3.41 -21.62 -5.87
CA VAL A 277 -4.34 -20.49 -5.66
C VAL A 277 -5.04 -20.72 -4.32
N PRO A 278 -4.96 -19.81 -3.33
CA PRO A 278 -5.65 -20.00 -2.07
C PRO A 278 -7.15 -20.21 -2.28
N CYS A 279 -7.68 -21.30 -1.73
CA CYS A 279 -9.08 -21.76 -1.88
C CYS A 279 -10.16 -20.71 -1.52
N SER A 280 -9.78 -19.60 -0.86
CA SER A 280 -10.68 -18.47 -0.54
C SER A 280 -10.82 -17.43 -1.67
N LEU A 281 -10.15 -17.61 -2.81
CA LEU A 281 -10.20 -16.68 -3.95
C LEU A 281 -11.01 -17.21 -5.15
N GLU A 282 -11.39 -18.48 -5.13
CA GLU A 282 -12.19 -19.09 -6.20
C GLU A 282 -13.61 -19.37 -5.67
N LYS A 283 -14.62 -18.87 -6.39
CA LYS A 283 -16.05 -19.11 -6.08
C LYS A 283 -16.50 -20.54 -6.41
N ASN A 284 -15.61 -21.45 -6.82
CA ASN A 284 -16.00 -22.79 -7.24
C ASN A 284 -15.33 -23.84 -6.36
N ASN A 285 -16.16 -24.75 -5.82
CA ASN A 285 -15.79 -25.93 -5.03
C ASN A 285 -14.98 -26.96 -5.84
N ASP A 286 -13.81 -26.60 -6.36
CA ASP A 286 -12.89 -27.53 -7.03
C ASP A 286 -11.45 -27.36 -6.50
N CYS A 287 -11.29 -27.31 -5.18
CA CYS A 287 -9.98 -27.47 -4.54
C CYS A 287 -9.58 -28.95 -4.51
N GLU A 288 -9.37 -29.56 -5.70
CA GLU A 288 -8.53 -30.75 -5.90
C GLU A 288 -8.44 -31.06 -7.40
N LYS A 289 -7.39 -30.56 -8.07
CA LYS A 289 -6.68 -31.16 -9.22
C LYS A 289 -5.81 -30.10 -9.92
N ILE A 290 -4.62 -29.85 -9.39
CA ILE A 290 -3.50 -29.50 -10.26
C ILE A 290 -2.50 -30.63 -10.16
N LYS A 291 -2.46 -31.39 -11.26
CA LYS A 291 -1.73 -32.63 -11.47
C LYS A 291 -0.25 -32.44 -11.12
N ARG A 292 0.26 -33.36 -10.29
CA ARG A 292 1.64 -33.84 -10.44
C ARG A 292 1.77 -34.38 -11.85
N THR A 293 2.71 -33.87 -12.63
CA THR A 293 3.21 -34.58 -13.80
C THR A 293 4.73 -34.51 -13.74
N LYS A 294 5.32 -35.68 -13.98
CA LYS A 294 6.71 -36.08 -13.75
C LYS A 294 7.73 -35.18 -14.40
#